data_AF-A0A7S1DZ23-F1
#
_entry.id   AF-A0A7S1DZ23-F1
#
_cell.length_a   1.000
_cell.length_b   1.000
_cell.length_c   1.000
_cell.angle_alpha   90.00
_cell.angle_beta   90.00
_cell.angle_gamma   90.00
#
_symmetry.space_group_name_H-M   'P 1'
#
loop_
_entity.id
_entity.type
_entity.pdbx_description
1 polymer ?
#
loop_
_entity_poly.entity_id
_entity_poly.type
_entity_poly.pdbx_seq_one_letter_code
_entity_poly.pdbx_strand_id
1 'polypeptide(L)'
;VKGSPKTSPVGLFELLDRKYDGIATKNGLLDAHDELDDLEDAMHNACHLKDMWRIRRAWKNFEEVNSAHLKKEESIMMAKVTEMAKSGENLKDMMRNEIFALIANSPDLKFFIQFANRILDTHPGGMPRARVFDHALYAIATPQEWTTWQTWIEASLTKARYAEVRAAIYPEEESPKLYSPDVPQHTPYAEANSGDEAEC
;
A
#
# COMPACT_ATOMS: atom_id res chain seq x y z
N VAL A 1 36.52 8.58 -1.15
CA VAL A 1 36.79 7.49 -0.19
C VAL A 1 35.57 6.60 -0.20
N LYS A 2 35.69 5.33 -0.65
CA LYS A 2 34.57 4.38 -0.56
C LYS A 2 34.40 4.06 0.93
N GLY A 3 33.31 4.51 1.52
CA GLY A 3 32.97 4.22 2.91
C GLY A 3 32.86 2.71 3.12
N SER A 4 33.24 2.24 4.29
CA SER A 4 33.00 0.85 4.72
C SER A 4 31.51 0.52 4.58
N PRO A 5 31.14 -0.72 4.19
CA PRO A 5 29.74 -1.10 4.09
C PRO A 5 29.07 -0.90 5.46
N LYS A 6 27.97 -0.15 5.50
CA LYS A 6 27.14 -0.08 6.69
C LYS A 6 26.59 -1.47 6.97
N THR A 7 26.72 -1.94 8.21
CA THR A 7 26.10 -3.19 8.65
C THR A 7 24.60 -3.10 8.45
N SER A 8 23.97 -4.19 7.99
CA SER A 8 22.52 -4.20 7.81
C SER A 8 21.80 -3.89 9.13
N PRO A 9 20.99 -2.82 9.17
CA PRO A 9 20.13 -2.58 10.31
C PRO A 9 19.04 -3.65 10.35
N VAL A 10 18.46 -3.77 11.54
CA VAL A 10 17.38 -4.68 11.91
C VAL A 10 16.29 -4.85 10.84
N GLY A 11 15.59 -5.99 10.87
CA GLY A 11 14.42 -6.23 10.02
C GLY A 11 14.77 -6.91 8.70
N LEU A 12 14.22 -6.44 7.58
CA LEU A 12 14.29 -7.18 6.31
C LEU A 12 15.71 -7.26 5.75
N PHE A 13 16.55 -6.22 5.90
CA PHE A 13 17.94 -6.27 5.41
C PHE A 13 18.81 -7.22 6.23
N GLU A 14 18.69 -7.22 7.55
CA GLU A 14 19.36 -8.20 8.40
C GLU A 14 18.92 -9.63 8.04
N LEU A 15 17.61 -9.86 7.86
CA LEU A 15 17.07 -11.15 7.43
C LEU A 15 17.67 -11.59 6.09
N LEU A 16 17.73 -10.69 5.11
CA LEU A 16 18.29 -10.97 3.79
C LEU A 16 19.79 -11.26 3.85
N ASP A 17 20.55 -10.50 4.63
CA ASP A 17 21.98 -10.72 4.80
C ASP A 17 22.28 -12.05 5.48
N ARG A 18 21.51 -12.42 6.51
CA ARG A 18 21.66 -13.70 7.21
C ARG A 18 21.35 -14.88 6.29
N LYS A 19 20.36 -14.75 5.40
CA LYS A 19 19.90 -15.83 4.52
C LYS A 19 20.69 -15.96 3.22
N TYR A 20 21.20 -14.86 2.68
CA TYR A 20 21.81 -14.82 1.35
C TYR A 20 23.23 -14.24 1.35
N ASP A 21 24.00 -14.58 2.38
CA ASP A 21 25.42 -14.23 2.48
C ASP A 21 25.68 -12.73 2.26
N GLY A 22 25.03 -11.89 3.06
CA GLY A 22 25.25 -10.45 3.05
C GLY A 22 24.72 -9.74 1.80
N ILE A 23 23.65 -10.24 1.16
CA ILE A 23 23.16 -9.71 -0.12
C ILE A 23 22.77 -8.23 -0.07
N ALA A 24 22.12 -7.77 1.00
CA ALA A 24 21.71 -6.38 1.16
C ALA A 24 22.94 -5.47 1.32
N THR A 25 23.90 -5.86 2.17
CA THR A 25 25.16 -5.14 2.36
C THR A 25 26.01 -5.12 1.08
N LYS A 26 26.19 -6.26 0.42
CA LYS A 26 27.01 -6.39 -0.80
C LYS A 26 26.48 -5.56 -1.96
N ASN A 27 25.17 -5.36 -2.03
CA ASN A 27 24.56 -4.53 -3.06
C ASN A 27 24.34 -3.08 -2.61
N GLY A 28 24.70 -2.71 -1.38
CA GLY A 28 24.55 -1.35 -0.87
C GLY A 28 23.09 -0.89 -0.88
N LEU A 29 22.17 -1.74 -0.42
CA LEU A 29 20.73 -1.38 -0.37
C LEU A 29 20.50 -0.19 0.58
N LEU A 30 21.36 -0.04 1.57
CA LEU A 30 21.31 1.01 2.60
C LEU A 30 22.01 2.31 2.21
N ASP A 31 22.74 2.33 1.10
CA ASP A 31 23.65 3.44 0.78
C ASP A 31 22.90 4.76 0.61
N ALA A 32 21.65 4.70 0.15
CA ALA A 32 20.83 5.88 -0.13
C ALA A 32 20.01 6.36 1.08
N HIS A 33 19.97 5.61 2.20
CA HIS A 33 19.07 5.94 3.31
C HIS A 33 19.45 7.26 3.99
N ASP A 34 20.73 7.50 4.28
CA ASP A 34 21.17 8.81 4.84
C ASP A 34 20.84 9.98 3.89
N GLU A 35 21.01 9.79 2.58
CA GLU A 35 20.69 10.84 1.60
C GLU A 35 19.18 11.09 1.54
N LEU A 36 18.37 10.05 1.66
CA LEU A 36 16.92 10.16 1.72
C LEU A 36 16.48 10.87 3.01
N ASP A 37 17.06 10.54 4.16
CA ASP A 37 16.80 11.22 5.43
C ASP A 37 17.08 12.73 5.32
N ASP A 38 18.23 13.11 4.77
CA ASP A 38 18.60 14.52 4.53
C ASP A 38 17.60 15.23 3.59
N LEU A 39 17.10 14.54 2.57
CA LEU A 39 16.11 15.08 1.62
C LEU A 39 14.72 15.21 2.24
N GLU A 40 14.32 14.27 3.10
CA GLU A 40 13.08 14.33 3.88
C GLU A 40 13.10 15.49 4.88
N ASP A 41 14.23 15.69 5.58
CA ASP A 41 14.42 16.83 6.48
C ASP A 41 14.37 18.16 5.72
N ALA A 42 14.99 18.23 4.54
CA ALA A 42 14.92 19.41 3.68
C ALA A 42 13.47 19.71 3.24
N MET A 43 12.72 18.67 2.90
CA MET A 43 11.29 18.77 2.56
C MET A 43 10.47 19.26 3.75
N HIS A 44 10.64 18.64 4.92
CA HIS A 44 9.93 18.97 6.15
C HIS A 44 10.14 20.45 6.52
N ASN A 45 11.40 20.90 6.49
CA ASN A 45 11.75 22.30 6.74
C ASN A 45 11.13 23.26 5.72
N ALA A 46 11.12 22.91 4.43
CA ALA A 46 10.50 23.72 3.39
C ALA A 46 8.97 23.86 3.58
N CYS A 47 8.31 22.76 3.95
CA CYS A 47 6.89 22.74 4.32
C CYS A 47 6.58 23.61 5.53
N HIS A 48 7.40 23.54 6.58
CA HIS A 48 7.26 24.39 7.77
C HIS A 48 7.35 25.89 7.46
N LEU A 49 8.28 26.25 6.57
CA LEU A 49 8.47 27.64 6.11
C LEU A 49 7.41 28.09 5.08
N LYS A 50 6.56 27.17 4.60
CA LYS A 50 5.58 27.40 3.53
C LYS A 50 6.21 27.98 2.26
N ASP A 51 7.49 27.66 2.01
CA ASP A 51 8.24 28.14 0.85
C ASP A 51 7.98 27.20 -0.34
N MET A 52 7.00 27.57 -1.17
CA MET A 52 6.58 26.75 -2.32
C MET A 52 7.70 26.49 -3.33
N TRP A 53 8.68 27.39 -3.46
CA TRP A 53 9.80 27.18 -4.36
C TRP A 53 10.75 26.13 -3.80
N ARG A 54 11.07 26.20 -2.50
CA ARG A 54 11.89 25.18 -1.83
C ARG A 54 11.21 23.81 -1.80
N ILE A 55 9.90 23.77 -1.55
CA ILE A 55 9.12 22.52 -1.55
C ILE A 55 9.23 21.84 -2.92
N ARG A 56 9.00 22.58 -4.02
CA ARG A 56 9.10 22.01 -5.38
C ARG A 56 10.49 21.50 -5.70
N ARG A 57 11.53 22.24 -5.28
CA ARG A 57 12.92 21.83 -5.51
C ARG A 57 13.30 20.59 -4.69
N ALA A 58 12.96 20.58 -3.41
CA ALA A 58 13.18 19.43 -2.54
C ALA A 58 12.42 18.19 -3.05
N TRP A 59 11.19 18.37 -3.52
CA TRP A 59 10.36 17.29 -4.06
C TRP A 59 11.01 16.63 -5.26
N LYS A 60 11.46 17.43 -6.23
CA LYS A 60 12.09 16.89 -7.43
C LYS A 60 13.32 16.05 -7.09
N ASN A 61 14.16 16.52 -6.18
CA ASN A 61 15.35 15.78 -5.77
C ASN A 61 14.98 14.49 -5.03
N PHE A 62 14.05 14.57 -4.08
CA PHE A 62 13.55 13.40 -3.35
C PHE A 62 12.94 12.36 -4.29
N GLU A 63 12.09 12.77 -5.22
CA GLU A 63 11.45 11.89 -6.20
C GLU A 63 12.48 11.14 -7.04
N GLU A 64 13.49 11.84 -7.57
CA GLU A 64 14.55 11.25 -8.39
C GLU A 64 15.37 10.21 -7.60
N VAL A 65 15.83 10.57 -6.39
CA VAL A 65 16.65 9.68 -5.54
C VAL A 65 15.83 8.51 -5.01
N ASN A 66 14.65 8.76 -4.46
CA ASN A 66 13.77 7.72 -3.91
C ASN A 66 13.35 6.72 -5.00
N SER A 67 13.00 7.19 -6.20
CA SER A 67 12.65 6.29 -7.31
C SER A 67 13.82 5.41 -7.74
N ALA A 68 15.05 5.94 -7.78
CA ALA A 68 16.24 5.16 -8.11
C ALA A 68 16.55 4.14 -7.00
N HIS A 69 16.43 4.55 -5.74
CA HIS A 69 16.59 3.71 -4.57
C HIS A 69 15.60 2.53 -4.55
N LEU A 70 14.30 2.80 -4.68
CA LEU A 70 13.25 1.77 -4.70
C LEU A 70 13.43 0.77 -5.84
N LYS A 71 13.80 1.23 -7.04
CA LYS A 71 14.08 0.33 -8.18
C LYS A 71 15.25 -0.61 -7.90
N LYS A 72 16.30 -0.11 -7.24
CA LYS A 72 17.46 -0.91 -6.85
C LYS A 72 17.04 -1.98 -5.83
N GLU A 73 16.35 -1.57 -4.77
CA GLU A 73 15.80 -2.48 -3.75
C GLU A 73 14.91 -3.56 -4.38
N GLU A 74 13.93 -3.16 -5.19
CA GLU A 74 12.98 -4.09 -5.83
C GLU A 74 13.71 -5.15 -6.67
N SER A 75 14.69 -4.73 -7.48
CA SER A 75 15.43 -5.63 -8.38
C SER A 75 16.20 -6.74 -7.66
N ILE A 76 16.57 -6.52 -6.40
CA ILE A 76 17.35 -7.46 -5.59
C ILE A 76 16.44 -8.20 -4.62
N MET A 77 15.61 -7.48 -3.88
CA MET A 77 14.81 -8.02 -2.79
C MET A 77 13.65 -8.88 -3.30
N MET A 78 12.95 -8.46 -4.35
CA MET A 78 11.75 -9.18 -4.80
C MET A 78 12.06 -10.59 -5.30
N ALA A 79 13.21 -10.76 -5.96
CA ALA A 79 13.69 -12.08 -6.38
C ALA A 79 13.90 -13.00 -5.16
N LYS A 80 14.47 -12.47 -4.08
CA LYS A 80 14.76 -13.21 -2.85
C LYS A 80 13.54 -13.50 -2.01
N VAL A 81 12.62 -12.55 -1.87
CA VAL A 81 11.33 -12.79 -1.22
C VAL A 81 10.54 -13.87 -1.99
N THR A 82 10.57 -13.84 -3.33
CA THR A 82 9.95 -14.87 -4.17
C THR A 82 10.61 -16.25 -3.98
N GLU A 83 11.93 -16.28 -3.83
CA GLU A 83 12.68 -17.51 -3.54
C GLU A 83 12.27 -18.11 -2.19
N MET A 84 12.25 -17.31 -1.12
CA MET A 84 11.78 -17.71 0.22
C MET A 84 10.35 -18.26 0.17
N ALA A 85 9.45 -17.61 -0.57
CA ALA A 85 8.07 -18.07 -0.74
C ALA A 85 8.02 -19.47 -1.37
N LYS A 86 8.83 -19.72 -2.40
CA LYS A 86 8.86 -20.99 -3.14
C LYS A 86 9.52 -22.13 -2.35
N SER A 87 10.49 -21.82 -1.48
CA SER A 87 11.11 -22.82 -0.61
C SER A 87 10.24 -23.21 0.60
N GLY A 88 9.04 -22.63 0.71
CA GLY A 88 8.10 -22.94 1.79
C GLY A 88 8.45 -22.27 3.12
N GLU A 89 9.23 -21.18 3.09
CA GLU A 89 9.51 -20.44 4.31
C GLU A 89 8.25 -19.79 4.88
N ASN A 90 8.18 -19.69 6.21
CA ASN A 90 7.04 -19.08 6.88
C ASN A 90 7.15 -17.56 6.84
N LEU A 91 6.82 -16.98 5.68
CA LEU A 91 6.86 -15.53 5.46
C LEU A 91 5.96 -14.75 6.43
N LYS A 92 4.85 -15.35 6.88
CA LYS A 92 3.98 -14.71 7.88
C LYS A 92 4.69 -14.53 9.21
N ASP A 93 5.40 -15.55 9.65
CA ASP A 93 6.17 -15.52 10.89
C ASP A 93 7.32 -14.50 10.82
N MET A 94 8.07 -14.50 9.72
CA MET A 94 9.14 -13.52 9.48
C MET A 94 8.61 -12.08 9.44
N MET A 95 7.52 -11.86 8.69
CA MET A 95 6.88 -10.55 8.64
C MET A 95 6.43 -10.11 10.03
N ARG A 96 5.79 -10.97 10.81
CA ARG A 96 5.29 -10.61 12.15
C ARG A 96 6.41 -10.38 13.16
N ASN A 97 7.32 -11.33 13.29
CA ASN A 97 8.24 -11.40 14.43
C ASN A 97 9.58 -10.71 14.17
N GLU A 98 9.98 -10.55 12.91
CA GLU A 98 11.27 -9.92 12.58
C GLU A 98 11.10 -8.52 11.99
N ILE A 99 10.13 -8.34 11.07
CA ILE A 99 10.00 -7.09 10.32
C ILE A 99 9.01 -6.15 11.01
N PHE A 100 7.77 -6.58 11.21
CA PHE A 100 6.70 -5.76 11.75
C PHE A 100 6.85 -5.51 13.25
N ALA A 101 7.51 -6.42 13.98
CA ALA A 101 7.87 -6.25 15.38
C ALA A 101 8.64 -4.94 15.66
N LEU A 102 9.38 -4.43 14.67
CA LEU A 102 10.12 -3.17 14.77
C LEU A 102 9.23 -1.93 14.73
N ILE A 103 8.06 -2.02 14.08
CA ILE A 103 7.16 -0.88 13.84
C ILE A 103 5.80 -1.02 14.54
N ALA A 104 5.50 -2.18 15.14
CA ALA A 104 4.21 -2.47 15.76
C ALA A 104 3.81 -1.46 16.84
N ASN A 105 4.79 -0.93 17.57
CA ASN A 105 4.59 0.06 18.62
C ASN A 105 4.94 1.50 18.18
N SER A 106 5.21 1.72 16.89
CA SER A 106 5.53 3.06 16.39
C SER A 106 4.30 3.97 16.53
N PRO A 107 4.47 5.20 17.05
CA PRO A 107 3.38 6.18 17.10
C PRO A 107 2.83 6.51 15.70
N ASP A 108 3.64 6.28 14.65
CA ASP A 108 3.30 6.60 13.27
C ASP A 108 2.59 5.46 12.55
N LEU A 109 2.41 4.29 13.17
CA LEU A 109 1.82 3.12 12.53
C LEU A 109 0.40 3.40 11.99
N LYS A 110 -0.41 4.15 12.76
CA LYS A 110 -1.74 4.57 12.32
C LYS A 110 -1.66 5.44 11.07
N PHE A 111 -0.77 6.43 11.09
CA PHE A 111 -0.57 7.32 9.95
C PHE A 111 -0.13 6.52 8.73
N PHE A 112 0.85 5.63 8.89
CA PHE A 112 1.38 4.78 7.82
C PHE A 112 0.29 3.95 7.16
N ILE A 113 -0.53 3.22 7.94
CA ILE A 113 -1.62 2.38 7.40
C ILE A 113 -2.63 3.25 6.63
N GLN A 114 -3.06 4.36 7.20
CA GLN A 114 -4.05 5.23 6.56
C GLN A 114 -3.51 5.92 5.31
N PHE A 115 -2.23 6.32 5.33
CA PHE A 115 -1.57 6.92 4.19
C PHE A 115 -1.40 5.89 3.06
N ALA A 116 -0.89 4.70 3.37
CA ALA A 116 -0.75 3.61 2.40
C ALA A 116 -2.08 3.31 1.72
N ASN A 117 -3.17 3.20 2.48
CA ASN A 117 -4.50 2.94 1.91
C ASN A 117 -4.98 4.05 0.97
N ARG A 118 -4.78 5.33 1.31
CA ARG A 118 -5.14 6.44 0.42
C ARG A 118 -4.36 6.41 -0.89
N ILE A 119 -3.05 6.14 -0.82
CA ILE A 119 -2.21 6.06 -2.01
C ILE A 119 -2.58 4.83 -2.86
N LEU A 120 -2.75 3.66 -2.24
CA LEU A 120 -3.09 2.42 -2.95
C LEU A 120 -4.49 2.44 -3.55
N ASP A 121 -5.45 3.14 -2.94
CA ASP A 121 -6.80 3.32 -3.49
C ASP A 121 -6.80 4.22 -4.72
N THR A 122 -5.94 5.24 -4.76
CA THR A 122 -5.83 6.20 -5.86
C THR A 122 -4.84 5.77 -6.96
N HIS A 123 -4.04 4.74 -6.71
CA HIS A 123 -3.01 4.30 -7.65
C HIS A 123 -3.63 3.66 -8.91
N PRO A 124 -3.28 4.13 -10.12
CA PRO A 124 -3.79 3.56 -11.36
C PRO A 124 -3.34 2.09 -11.54
N GLY A 125 -4.25 1.23 -11.98
CA GLY A 125 -3.97 -0.18 -12.30
C GLY A 125 -5.06 -1.13 -11.83
N GLY A 126 -5.26 -2.24 -12.56
CA GLY A 126 -6.38 -3.16 -12.34
C GLY A 126 -6.23 -4.13 -11.15
N MET A 127 -5.16 -4.05 -10.36
CA MET A 127 -4.94 -4.93 -9.22
C MET A 127 -5.54 -4.32 -7.94
N PRO A 128 -6.22 -5.10 -7.08
CA PRO A 128 -6.82 -4.60 -5.85
C PRO A 128 -5.74 -4.41 -4.76
N ARG A 129 -4.88 -3.40 -4.91
CA ARG A 129 -3.66 -3.24 -4.11
C ARG A 129 -3.93 -2.96 -2.63
N ALA A 130 -4.89 -2.08 -2.32
CA ALA A 130 -5.30 -1.83 -0.94
C ALA A 130 -5.80 -3.12 -0.26
N ARG A 131 -6.61 -3.92 -0.96
CA ARG A 131 -7.05 -5.25 -0.47
C ARG A 131 -5.88 -6.18 -0.17
N VAL A 132 -4.87 -6.25 -1.04
CA VAL A 132 -3.69 -7.10 -0.81
C VAL A 132 -2.90 -6.63 0.40
N PHE A 133 -2.71 -5.31 0.55
CA PHE A 133 -2.02 -4.71 1.69
C PHE A 133 -2.75 -5.00 3.02
N ASP A 134 -4.05 -4.70 3.09
CA ASP A 134 -4.84 -4.89 4.31
C ASP A 134 -5.01 -6.36 4.69
N HIS A 135 -5.11 -7.26 3.70
CA HIS A 135 -5.12 -8.70 3.96
C HIS A 135 -3.77 -9.19 4.52
N ALA A 136 -2.65 -8.61 4.07
CA ALA A 136 -1.34 -8.91 4.63
C ALA A 136 -1.22 -8.42 6.08
N LEU A 137 -1.73 -7.22 6.39
CA LEU A 137 -1.80 -6.69 7.76
C LEU A 137 -2.64 -7.61 8.67
N TYR A 138 -3.82 -8.04 8.21
CA TYR A 138 -4.65 -9.00 8.93
C TYR A 138 -3.90 -10.30 9.23
N ALA A 139 -3.18 -10.84 8.24
CA ALA A 139 -2.49 -12.12 8.37
C ALA A 139 -1.37 -12.12 9.43
N ILE A 140 -0.85 -10.94 9.81
CA ILE A 140 0.21 -10.79 10.80
C ILE A 140 -0.27 -10.24 12.14
N ALA A 141 -1.46 -9.62 12.18
CA ALA A 141 -2.01 -9.01 13.39
C ALA A 141 -2.34 -10.03 14.49
N THR A 142 -2.20 -9.62 15.75
CA THR A 142 -2.94 -10.19 16.87
C THR A 142 -4.43 -9.82 16.76
N PRO A 143 -5.34 -10.56 17.44
CA PRO A 143 -6.75 -10.18 17.51
C PRO A 143 -6.98 -8.74 18.04
N GLN A 144 -6.17 -8.31 19.01
CA GLN A 144 -6.25 -6.97 19.61
C GLN A 144 -5.78 -5.89 18.65
N GLU A 145 -4.65 -6.10 17.98
CA GLU A 145 -4.15 -5.21 16.93
C GLU A 145 -5.17 -5.09 15.80
N TRP A 146 -5.70 -6.21 15.31
CA TRP A 146 -6.67 -6.21 14.22
C TRP A 146 -7.96 -5.47 14.57
N THR A 147 -8.45 -5.62 15.81
CA THR A 147 -9.61 -4.85 16.33
C THR A 147 -9.39 -3.35 16.17
N THR A 148 -8.16 -2.89 16.38
CA THR A 148 -7.79 -1.49 16.26
C THR A 148 -7.54 -1.10 14.80
N TRP A 149 -6.71 -1.85 14.08
CA TRP A 149 -6.27 -1.52 12.72
C TRP A 149 -7.42 -1.53 11.72
N GLN A 150 -8.40 -2.44 11.87
CA GLN A 150 -9.57 -2.46 10.98
C GLN A 150 -10.34 -1.12 11.01
N THR A 151 -10.41 -0.45 12.16
CA THR A 151 -11.08 0.86 12.27
C THR A 151 -10.31 1.96 11.54
N TRP A 152 -8.97 1.86 11.51
CA TRP A 152 -8.13 2.80 10.78
C TRP A 152 -8.25 2.59 9.27
N ILE A 153 -8.29 1.32 8.85
CA ILE A 153 -8.47 0.90 7.46
C ILE A 153 -9.82 1.38 6.95
N GLU A 154 -10.91 1.09 7.66
CA GLU A 154 -12.26 1.54 7.32
C GLU A 154 -12.35 3.06 7.16
N ALA A 155 -11.73 3.82 8.06
CA ALA A 155 -11.70 5.28 8.00
C ALA A 155 -10.83 5.85 6.85
N SER A 156 -10.00 5.02 6.21
CA SER A 156 -9.05 5.44 5.17
C SER A 156 -9.45 5.05 3.75
N LEU A 157 -10.44 4.17 3.59
CA LEU A 157 -10.88 3.64 2.30
C LEU A 157 -12.30 4.08 1.95
N THR A 158 -12.63 4.02 0.65
CA THR A 158 -14.03 4.10 0.22
C THR A 158 -14.82 2.86 0.68
N LYS A 159 -16.14 3.01 0.85
CA LYS A 159 -17.03 1.90 1.27
C LYS A 159 -16.90 0.66 0.38
N ALA A 160 -16.82 0.86 -0.95
CA ALA A 160 -16.69 -0.24 -1.91
C ALA A 160 -15.39 -1.02 -1.70
N ARG A 161 -14.27 -0.32 -1.47
CA ARG A 161 -12.97 -0.96 -1.22
C ARG A 161 -12.88 -1.65 0.11
N TYR A 162 -13.42 -1.02 1.15
CA TYR A 162 -13.47 -1.67 2.46
C TYR A 162 -14.31 -2.95 2.41
N ALA A 163 -15.40 -2.98 1.63
CA ALA A 163 -16.17 -4.20 1.40
C ALA A 163 -15.34 -5.31 0.72
N GLU A 164 -14.47 -4.97 -0.25
CA GLU A 164 -13.54 -5.93 -0.88
C GLU A 164 -12.53 -6.50 0.13
N VAL A 165 -12.02 -5.67 1.04
CA VAL A 165 -11.13 -6.09 2.14
C VAL A 165 -11.87 -7.05 3.07
N ARG A 166 -13.07 -6.67 3.52
CA ARG A 166 -13.92 -7.48 4.40
C ARG A 166 -14.22 -8.83 3.79
N ALA A 167 -14.64 -8.88 2.53
CA ALA A 167 -14.96 -10.13 1.83
C ALA A 167 -13.73 -11.05 1.69
N ALA A 168 -12.52 -10.48 1.56
CA ALA A 168 -11.29 -11.26 1.48
C ALA A 168 -10.87 -11.87 2.83
N ILE A 169 -11.15 -11.19 3.93
CA ILE A 169 -10.77 -11.61 5.29
C ILE A 169 -11.84 -12.51 5.92
N TYR A 170 -13.12 -12.21 5.65
CA TYR A 170 -14.30 -12.87 6.21
C TYR A 170 -15.23 -13.37 5.08
N PRO A 171 -14.81 -14.36 4.29
CA PRO A 171 -15.60 -14.84 3.16
C PRO A 171 -16.94 -15.49 3.56
N GLU A 172 -17.09 -15.89 4.83
CA GLU A 172 -18.31 -16.51 5.37
C GLU A 172 -19.30 -15.50 5.95
N GLU A 173 -18.90 -14.25 6.19
CA GLU A 173 -19.82 -13.18 6.54
C GLU A 173 -20.49 -12.71 5.24
N GLU A 174 -21.80 -12.95 5.08
CA GLU A 174 -22.55 -12.54 3.90
C GLU A 174 -22.20 -11.10 3.50
N SER A 175 -21.66 -10.93 2.30
CA SER A 175 -21.39 -9.59 1.76
C SER A 175 -22.67 -8.77 1.85
N PRO A 176 -22.67 -7.57 2.46
CA PRO A 176 -23.87 -6.75 2.52
C PRO A 176 -24.33 -6.54 1.08
N LYS A 177 -25.52 -7.05 0.76
CA LYS A 177 -26.14 -6.85 -0.55
C LYS A 177 -26.11 -5.35 -0.82
N LEU A 178 -25.25 -4.92 -1.73
CA LEU A 178 -25.26 -3.56 -2.25
C LEU A 178 -26.68 -3.34 -2.75
N TYR A 179 -27.43 -2.51 -2.02
CA TYR A 179 -28.75 -2.09 -2.42
C TYR A 179 -28.61 -1.41 -3.79
N SER A 180 -29.01 -2.11 -4.84
CA SER A 180 -29.25 -1.52 -6.14
C SER A 180 -30.65 -0.92 -6.03
N PRO A 181 -30.83 0.42 -6.00
CA PRO A 181 -32.16 0.98 -6.09
C PRO A 181 -32.79 0.45 -7.38
N ASP A 182 -34.02 -0.06 -7.27
CA ASP A 182 -34.82 -0.49 -8.41
C ASP A 182 -34.79 0.62 -9.47
N VAL A 183 -34.09 0.37 -10.58
CA VAL A 183 -34.25 1.19 -11.78
C VAL A 183 -35.69 0.94 -12.21
N PRO A 184 -36.59 1.95 -12.20
CA PRO A 184 -37.94 1.76 -12.69
C PRO A 184 -37.83 1.25 -14.12
N GLN A 185 -38.39 0.08 -14.40
CA GLN A 185 -38.49 -0.41 -15.76
C GLN A 185 -39.33 0.62 -16.52
N HIS A 186 -38.67 1.38 -17.40
CA HIS A 186 -39.34 2.21 -18.38
C HIS A 186 -40.25 1.29 -19.19
N THR A 187 -41.56 1.41 -18.97
CA THR A 187 -42.55 0.86 -19.87
C THR A 187 -42.39 1.58 -21.22
N PRO A 188 -42.28 0.86 -22.35
CA PRO A 188 -42.22 1.50 -23.64
C PRO A 188 -43.56 2.20 -23.89
N TYR A 189 -43.47 3.49 -24.27
CA TYR A 189 -44.61 4.27 -24.72
C TYR A 189 -45.33 3.53 -25.86
N ALA A 190 -46.65 3.36 -25.71
CA ALA A 190 -47.51 2.90 -26.77
C ALA A 190 -47.44 3.89 -27.94
N GLU A 191 -47.06 3.40 -29.11
CA GLU A 191 -47.17 4.13 -30.37
C GLU A 191 -48.63 4.50 -30.61
N ALA A 192 -48.92 5.80 -30.64
CA ALA A 192 -50.20 6.31 -31.09
C ALA A 192 -50.27 6.14 -32.62
N ASN A 193 -51.13 5.22 -33.07
CA ASN A 193 -51.54 5.12 -34.46
C ASN A 193 -52.17 6.44 -34.92
N SER A 194 -51.50 7.12 -35.85
CA SER A 194 -52.05 8.22 -36.64
C SER A 194 -52.33 7.73 -38.07
N GLY A 195 -53.58 7.90 -38.51
CA GLY A 195 -54.09 7.59 -39.86
C GLY A 195 -55.25 6.59 -39.75
N ASP A 196 -56.42 6.78 -40.35
CA ASP A 196 -56.92 7.69 -41.38
C ASP A 196 -58.45 7.57 -41.34
N GLU A 197 -59.19 8.69 -41.36
CA GLU A 197 -60.56 8.83 -41.93
C GLU A 197 -60.72 10.36 -42.17
N ALA A 198 -60.53 10.91 -43.36
CA ALA A 198 -61.30 10.79 -44.60
C ALA A 198 -62.75 11.32 -44.49
N GLU A 199 -63.00 12.35 -45.32
CA GLU A 199 -64.26 12.77 -45.96
C GLU A 199 -65.16 13.86 -45.32
N CYS A 200 -65.26 14.94 -46.13
CA CYS A 200 -66.35 15.91 -46.36
C CYS A 200 -66.62 17.01 -45.31
#